data_AF-A0A7X0NUW9-F1
#
_entry.id   AF-A0A7X0NUW9-F1
#
_cell.length_a   1.000
_cell.length_b   1.000
_cell.length_c   1.000
_cell.angle_alpha   90.00
_cell.angle_beta   90.00
_cell.angle_gamma   90.00
#
_symmetry.space_group_name_H-M   'P 1'
#
loop_
_entity.id
_entity.type
_entity.pdbx_description
1 polymer ?
#
loop_
_entity_poly.entity_id
_entity_poly.type
_entity_poly.pdbx_seq_one_letter_code
_entity_poly.pdbx_strand_id
1 'polypeptide(L)'
;MRTAAAILSFVLAITLLPVQPAAAAALPGGKSTFVVSQGHLKAASQQNWLRLGSYRFAANGTVSASLYLWWQRNPEARQRTGMVPDKGCSTKAGGSASRARTCRVLTAGGFTGAPDESRTGTYSMAGNVLTIRWKIAQTWTEQWYVRRSPDGKLARLDLKRSTLATHGYGYGSNAAIGTRREMSSVKAFRGSLRQDLTSWAGGKLVTSNNQPFSHSAFRACTTTTSCLTYLQPSSRGACQKSGGCPRYGGGTKAGVSSIQYYLTKISNSDRRDTMWHWCTCLAMERGEFCYTGNSHVKPLMQIIDDSGAFRGWVGAEASFSTGSSRAADMLAVFRLSDFR
;
A
#
# COMPACT_ATOMS: atom_id res chain seq x y z
N MET A 1 -71.56 25.35 55.79
CA MET A 1 -70.10 25.41 55.56
C MET A 1 -69.82 24.82 54.18
N ARG A 2 -69.40 25.64 53.20
CA ARG A 2 -69.12 25.22 51.82
C ARG A 2 -67.65 25.49 51.52
N THR A 3 -66.85 24.45 51.35
CA THR A 3 -65.44 24.52 50.93
C THR A 3 -65.35 24.32 49.43
N ALA A 4 -64.88 25.35 48.71
CA ALA A 4 -64.57 25.28 47.29
C ALA A 4 -63.09 24.88 47.12
N ALA A 5 -62.84 23.82 46.36
CA ALA A 5 -61.51 23.38 45.97
C ALA A 5 -61.22 23.85 44.54
N ALA A 6 -60.22 24.71 44.37
CA ALA A 6 -59.71 25.14 43.07
C ALA A 6 -58.57 24.21 42.65
N ILE A 7 -58.77 23.45 41.57
CA ILE A 7 -57.76 22.60 40.94
C ILE A 7 -57.03 23.44 39.90
N LEU A 8 -55.75 23.70 40.14
CA LEU A 8 -54.85 24.44 39.26
C LEU A 8 -54.23 23.48 38.24
N SER A 9 -54.78 23.43 37.03
CA SER A 9 -54.22 22.65 35.91
C SER A 9 -53.01 23.37 35.30
N PHE A 10 -51.79 22.92 35.63
CA PHE A 10 -50.56 23.35 34.96
C PHE A 10 -50.44 22.65 33.60
N VAL A 11 -50.76 23.37 32.52
CA VAL A 11 -50.49 22.92 31.14
C VAL A 11 -48.99 23.12 30.87
N LEU A 12 -48.23 22.03 30.93
CA LEU A 12 -46.81 22.02 30.58
C LEU A 12 -46.68 22.14 29.05
N ALA A 13 -46.50 23.36 28.55
CA ALA A 13 -46.20 23.61 27.15
C ALA A 13 -44.80 23.08 26.82
N ILE A 14 -44.73 21.84 26.31
CA ILE A 14 -43.52 21.26 25.75
C ILE A 14 -43.21 22.01 24.46
N THR A 15 -42.29 22.96 24.53
CA THR A 15 -41.69 23.60 23.37
C THR A 15 -40.89 22.55 22.59
N LEU A 16 -41.53 21.95 21.58
CA LEU A 16 -40.86 21.14 20.57
C LEU A 16 -39.91 22.04 19.78
N LEU A 17 -38.70 22.24 20.31
CA LEU A 17 -37.63 22.86 19.55
C LEU A 17 -37.36 21.99 18.32
N PRO A 18 -37.34 22.56 17.11
CA PRO A 18 -37.03 21.80 15.91
C PRO A 18 -35.63 21.23 16.06
N VAL A 19 -35.52 19.90 16.10
CA VAL A 19 -34.25 19.19 16.04
C VAL A 19 -33.65 19.52 14.68
N GLN A 20 -32.72 20.47 14.64
CA GLN A 20 -32.00 20.78 13.41
C GLN A 20 -31.22 19.53 13.01
N PRO A 21 -31.42 19.00 11.78
CA PRO A 21 -30.66 17.86 11.32
C PRO A 21 -29.16 18.21 11.36
N ALA A 22 -28.37 17.34 11.99
CA ALA A 22 -26.93 17.53 12.06
C ALA A 22 -26.36 17.70 10.64
N ALA A 23 -25.64 18.79 10.41
CA ALA A 23 -25.04 19.06 9.11
C ALA A 23 -24.11 17.91 8.71
N ALA A 24 -24.23 17.44 7.45
CA ALA A 24 -23.40 16.39 6.93
C ALA A 24 -21.91 16.76 7.02
N ALA A 25 -21.09 15.90 7.60
CA ALA A 25 -19.66 16.08 7.71
C ALA A 25 -19.02 16.08 6.32
N ALA A 26 -18.25 17.13 6.01
CA ALA A 26 -17.56 17.24 4.73
C ALA A 26 -16.57 16.09 4.52
N LEU A 27 -16.72 15.34 3.43
CA LEU A 27 -15.81 14.25 3.07
C LEU A 27 -14.41 14.78 2.70
N PRO A 28 -13.31 14.07 3.03
CA PRO A 28 -11.96 14.50 2.70
C PRO A 28 -11.79 14.63 1.17
N GLY A 29 -11.67 15.86 0.67
CA GLY A 29 -11.60 16.13 -0.76
C GLY A 29 -12.84 15.67 -1.55
N GLY A 30 -13.98 15.52 -0.86
CA GLY A 30 -15.22 15.01 -1.45
C GLY A 30 -15.22 13.50 -1.74
N LYS A 31 -14.29 12.73 -1.16
CA LYS A 31 -14.12 11.29 -1.43
C LYS A 31 -14.48 10.45 -0.21
N SER A 32 -15.11 9.30 -0.44
CA SER A 32 -15.52 8.38 0.63
C SER A 32 -14.56 7.20 0.81
N THR A 33 -13.76 6.86 -0.20
CA THR A 33 -13.04 5.58 -0.25
C THR A 33 -11.57 5.80 -0.51
N PHE A 34 -10.72 5.45 0.45
CA PHE A 34 -9.28 5.64 0.34
C PHE A 34 -8.54 4.31 0.40
N VAL A 35 -7.47 4.21 -0.39
CA VAL A 35 -6.39 3.25 -0.15
C VAL A 35 -5.25 3.96 0.56
N VAL A 36 -4.64 3.31 1.55
CA VAL A 36 -3.64 3.94 2.43
C VAL A 36 -2.47 3.03 2.72
N SER A 37 -1.28 3.62 2.82
CA SER A 37 -0.06 2.99 3.33
C SER A 37 0.51 3.88 4.42
N GLN A 38 0.81 3.35 5.59
CA GLN A 38 1.40 4.10 6.70
C GLN A 38 2.35 3.26 7.53
N GLY A 39 3.29 3.89 8.22
CA GLY A 39 4.30 3.15 8.96
C GLY A 39 4.99 3.96 10.04
N HIS A 40 5.44 3.24 11.06
CA HIS A 40 6.44 3.74 12.00
C HIS A 40 7.81 3.27 11.54
N LEU A 41 8.57 4.18 10.96
CA LEU A 41 9.90 3.94 10.41
C LEU A 41 10.87 4.89 11.12
N LYS A 42 11.78 4.33 11.91
CA LYS A 42 12.78 5.05 12.70
C LYS A 42 14.16 4.43 12.43
N ALA A 43 15.13 5.27 12.09
CA ALA A 43 16.52 4.85 11.97
C ALA A 43 17.01 4.22 13.28
N ALA A 44 17.94 3.27 13.18
CA ALA A 44 18.46 2.46 14.28
C ALA A 44 17.43 1.70 15.14
N SER A 45 16.13 1.76 14.81
CA SER A 45 15.08 0.95 15.46
C SER A 45 14.91 -0.38 14.75
N GLN A 46 14.65 -1.44 15.51
CA GLN A 46 14.21 -2.76 15.01
C GLN A 46 12.75 -3.06 15.43
N GLN A 47 12.00 -2.02 15.77
CA GLN A 47 10.60 -2.09 16.20
C GLN A 47 9.66 -1.47 15.17
N ASN A 48 10.12 -1.33 13.92
CA ASN A 48 9.35 -0.68 12.86
C ASN A 48 8.16 -1.53 12.43
N TRP A 49 7.09 -0.87 12.02
CA TRP A 49 5.89 -1.52 11.52
C TRP A 49 5.27 -0.75 10.35
N LEU A 50 4.46 -1.46 9.58
CA LEU A 50 3.76 -0.98 8.39
C LEU A 50 2.31 -1.40 8.42
N ARG A 51 1.46 -0.55 7.85
CA ARG A 51 0.07 -0.85 7.54
C ARG A 51 -0.24 -0.52 6.10
N LEU A 52 -1.06 -1.35 5.48
CA LEU A 52 -1.58 -1.14 4.14
C LEU A 52 -3.05 -1.52 4.13
N GLY A 53 -3.91 -0.75 3.46
CA GLY A 53 -5.30 -1.16 3.32
C GLY A 53 -6.19 -0.01 2.87
N SER A 54 -7.35 0.13 3.51
CA SER A 54 -8.36 1.11 3.09
C SER A 54 -9.04 1.83 4.24
N TYR A 55 -9.46 3.06 3.98
CA TYR A 55 -10.37 3.83 4.83
C TYR A 55 -11.70 4.05 4.11
N ARG A 56 -12.79 4.08 4.87
CA ARG A 56 -14.13 4.46 4.42
C ARG A 56 -14.68 5.58 5.29
N PHE A 57 -15.00 6.71 4.69
CA PHE A 57 -15.58 7.88 5.35
C PHE A 57 -17.07 7.95 5.08
N ALA A 58 -17.86 8.20 6.11
CA ALA A 58 -19.29 8.42 6.03
C ALA A 58 -19.63 9.87 6.38
N ALA A 59 -20.65 10.42 5.71
CA ALA A 59 -21.08 11.82 5.89
C ALA A 59 -21.63 12.14 7.30
N ASN A 60 -21.71 11.16 8.19
CA ASN A 60 -22.05 11.36 9.61
C ASN A 60 -20.80 11.62 10.49
N GLY A 61 -19.62 11.84 9.90
CA GLY A 61 -18.38 12.10 10.63
C GLY A 61 -17.67 10.85 11.15
N THR A 62 -18.09 9.66 10.73
CA THR A 62 -17.43 8.40 11.09
C THR A 62 -16.49 7.91 9.99
N VAL A 63 -15.45 7.19 10.40
CA VAL A 63 -14.50 6.54 9.50
C VAL A 63 -14.25 5.11 9.98
N SER A 64 -14.13 4.18 9.03
CA SER A 64 -13.66 2.82 9.30
C SER A 64 -12.41 2.51 8.51
N ALA A 65 -11.62 1.57 9.01
CA ALA A 65 -10.42 1.07 8.35
C ALA A 65 -10.42 -0.45 8.32
N SER A 66 -9.82 -0.99 7.26
CA SER A 66 -9.45 -2.40 7.12
C SER A 66 -8.01 -2.45 6.60
N LEU A 67 -7.10 -2.96 7.41
CA LEU A 67 -5.66 -2.81 7.29
C LEU A 67 -4.97 -4.15 7.51
N TYR A 68 -3.89 -4.38 6.77
CA TYR A 68 -2.87 -5.38 7.07
C TYR A 68 -1.83 -4.75 7.98
N LEU A 69 -1.31 -5.50 8.96
CA LEU A 69 -0.20 -5.07 9.82
C LEU A 69 1.02 -5.97 9.63
N TRP A 70 2.18 -5.36 9.40
CA TRP A 70 3.47 -6.06 9.42
C TRP A 70 4.40 -5.37 10.41
N TRP A 71 5.03 -6.14 11.30
CA TRP A 71 5.85 -5.60 12.38
C TRP A 71 7.14 -6.39 12.53
N GLN A 72 8.30 -5.72 12.61
CA GLN A 72 9.57 -6.37 12.92
C GLN A 72 9.57 -7.16 14.23
N ARG A 73 8.71 -6.81 15.19
CA ARG A 73 8.57 -7.55 16.46
C ARG A 73 7.89 -8.90 16.28
N ASN A 74 6.99 -9.01 15.32
CA ASN A 74 6.28 -10.24 14.97
C ASN A 74 6.35 -10.41 13.44
N PRO A 75 7.51 -10.80 12.90
CA PRO A 75 7.73 -10.83 11.47
C PRO A 75 6.95 -11.98 10.85
N GLU A 76 6.28 -11.69 9.74
CA GLU A 76 5.55 -12.68 8.97
C GLU A 76 6.43 -13.23 7.84
N ALA A 77 6.42 -14.55 7.67
CA ALA A 77 7.16 -15.18 6.57
C ALA A 77 6.56 -14.76 5.22
N ARG A 78 7.40 -14.72 4.18
CA ARG A 78 6.91 -14.51 2.81
C ARG A 78 5.93 -15.62 2.44
N GLN A 79 4.87 -15.25 1.76
CA GLN A 79 3.81 -16.16 1.36
C GLN A 79 3.76 -16.32 -0.16
N ARG A 80 3.48 -17.54 -0.62
CA ARG A 80 3.23 -17.81 -2.04
C ARG A 80 1.86 -17.24 -2.44
N THR A 81 1.80 -16.57 -3.58
CA THR A 81 0.52 -16.05 -4.12
C THR A 81 -0.26 -17.10 -4.90
N GLY A 82 0.36 -18.25 -5.20
CA GLY A 82 -0.16 -19.23 -6.16
C GLY A 82 0.15 -18.88 -7.63
N MET A 83 0.54 -17.65 -7.92
CA MET A 83 0.84 -17.18 -9.28
C MET A 83 2.17 -17.71 -9.81
N VAL A 84 2.19 -18.17 -11.05
CA VAL A 84 3.40 -18.50 -11.82
C VAL A 84 3.25 -17.88 -13.21
N PRO A 85 4.19 -17.02 -13.67
CA PRO A 85 4.09 -16.42 -15.00
C PRO A 85 4.27 -17.49 -16.10
N ASP A 86 3.62 -17.30 -17.24
CA ASP A 86 3.79 -18.18 -18.40
C ASP A 86 4.97 -17.79 -19.30
N LYS A 87 5.18 -18.57 -20.36
CA LYS A 87 6.26 -18.41 -21.35
C LYS A 87 6.17 -17.12 -22.18
N GLY A 88 5.02 -16.45 -22.23
CA GLY A 88 4.82 -15.21 -22.96
C GLY A 88 5.58 -14.03 -22.35
N CYS A 89 5.73 -14.04 -21.03
CA CYS A 89 6.43 -13.00 -20.27
C CYS A 89 7.69 -13.50 -19.55
N SER A 90 7.80 -14.80 -19.27
CA SER A 90 8.90 -15.38 -18.50
C SER A 90 9.68 -16.45 -19.27
N THR A 91 10.73 -17.00 -18.67
CA THR A 91 11.60 -18.02 -19.26
C THR A 91 12.09 -19.05 -18.24
N LYS A 92 12.22 -20.31 -18.67
CA LYS A 92 12.93 -21.37 -17.94
C LYS A 92 14.40 -21.46 -18.33
N ALA A 93 14.83 -20.79 -19.39
CA ALA A 93 16.23 -20.72 -19.78
C ALA A 93 16.94 -19.71 -18.87
N GLY A 94 17.65 -20.21 -17.85
CA GLY A 94 18.27 -19.39 -16.78
C GLY A 94 19.30 -18.34 -17.23
N GLY A 95 19.75 -18.41 -18.50
CA GLY A 95 20.65 -17.45 -19.15
C GLY A 95 19.97 -16.47 -20.13
N SER A 96 18.63 -16.48 -20.25
CA SER A 96 17.94 -15.53 -21.13
C SER A 96 18.11 -14.09 -20.59
N ALA A 97 18.71 -13.24 -21.40
CA ALA A 97 18.98 -11.84 -21.07
C ALA A 97 17.78 -10.89 -21.24
N SER A 98 16.62 -11.39 -21.70
CA SER A 98 15.50 -10.53 -22.13
C SER A 98 14.19 -10.74 -21.38
N ARG A 99 14.08 -11.80 -20.55
CA ARG A 99 12.83 -12.17 -19.83
C ARG A 99 13.13 -12.61 -18.41
N ALA A 100 12.17 -12.35 -17.52
CA ALA A 100 12.28 -12.77 -16.13
C ALA A 100 12.19 -14.30 -16.01
N ARG A 101 12.83 -14.88 -14.98
CA ARG A 101 12.76 -16.33 -14.74
C ARG A 101 11.35 -16.76 -14.36
N THR A 102 10.93 -17.96 -14.77
CA THR A 102 9.61 -18.52 -14.42
C THR A 102 9.60 -18.94 -12.95
N CYS A 103 9.20 -18.03 -12.07
CA CYS A 103 9.20 -18.26 -10.62
C CYS A 103 7.81 -18.09 -10.03
N ARG A 104 7.48 -18.91 -9.03
CA ARG A 104 6.26 -18.73 -8.24
C ARG A 104 6.37 -17.43 -7.45
N VAL A 105 5.41 -16.53 -7.63
CA VAL A 105 5.46 -15.18 -7.07
C VAL A 105 5.17 -15.22 -5.57
N LEU A 106 5.90 -14.38 -4.84
CA LEU A 106 5.76 -14.21 -3.39
C LEU A 106 5.16 -12.85 -3.04
N THR A 107 4.56 -12.77 -1.85
CA THR A 107 4.10 -11.54 -1.21
C THR A 107 4.40 -11.59 0.29
N ALA A 108 4.04 -10.54 1.03
CA ALA A 108 4.19 -10.54 2.49
C ALA A 108 3.17 -11.51 3.12
N GLY A 109 3.54 -12.15 4.24
CA GLY A 109 2.65 -13.06 4.95
C GLY A 109 1.32 -12.42 5.32
N GLY A 110 0.24 -13.19 5.23
CA GLY A 110 -1.13 -12.75 5.50
C GLY A 110 -1.78 -11.98 4.36
N PHE A 111 -1.03 -11.43 3.40
CA PHE A 111 -1.59 -10.53 2.39
C PHE A 111 -2.53 -11.20 1.38
N THR A 112 -2.47 -12.53 1.23
CA THR A 112 -3.46 -13.25 0.39
C THR A 112 -4.78 -13.47 1.12
N GLY A 113 -4.82 -13.32 2.44
CA GLY A 113 -6.01 -13.46 3.29
C GLY A 113 -6.79 -12.15 3.39
N ALA A 114 -7.74 -12.07 4.32
CA ALA A 114 -8.39 -10.81 4.65
C ALA A 114 -7.45 -9.92 5.49
N PRO A 115 -7.66 -8.59 5.51
CA PRO A 115 -6.98 -7.71 6.46
C PRO A 115 -7.23 -8.16 7.90
N ASP A 116 -6.19 -8.20 8.71
CA ASP A 116 -6.20 -8.68 10.10
C ASP A 116 -6.51 -7.58 11.13
N GLU A 117 -6.60 -6.33 10.68
CA GLU A 117 -6.87 -5.19 11.52
C GLU A 117 -8.08 -4.41 11.00
N SER A 118 -9.14 -4.32 11.82
CA SER A 118 -10.33 -3.51 11.54
C SER A 118 -10.52 -2.46 12.62
N ARG A 119 -10.87 -1.24 12.22
CA ARG A 119 -11.03 -0.11 13.15
C ARG A 119 -12.17 0.79 12.78
N THR A 120 -12.68 1.50 13.78
CA THR A 120 -13.64 2.59 13.61
C THR A 120 -13.15 3.83 14.34
N GLY A 121 -13.62 4.99 13.91
CA GLY A 121 -13.20 6.28 14.41
C GLY A 121 -14.16 7.38 14.00
N THR A 122 -13.81 8.59 14.39
CA THR A 122 -14.45 9.82 13.93
C THR A 122 -13.46 10.67 13.18
N TYR A 123 -13.93 11.50 12.26
CA TYR A 123 -13.08 12.44 11.55
C TYR A 123 -13.68 13.84 11.49
N SER A 124 -12.81 14.82 11.26
CA SER A 124 -13.20 16.19 10.98
C SER A 124 -12.28 16.81 9.95
N MET A 125 -12.78 17.84 9.27
CA MET A 125 -12.05 18.64 8.30
C MET A 125 -11.89 20.06 8.85
N ALA A 126 -10.66 20.59 8.80
CA ALA A 126 -10.37 22.00 9.05
C ALA A 126 -9.52 22.52 7.88
N GLY A 127 -10.15 23.29 6.99
CA GLY A 127 -9.54 23.65 5.70
C GLY A 127 -9.18 22.40 4.90
N ASN A 128 -7.89 22.27 4.55
CA ASN A 128 -7.36 21.09 3.84
C ASN A 128 -6.75 20.03 4.78
N VAL A 129 -6.97 20.12 6.08
CA VAL A 129 -6.45 19.16 7.05
C VAL A 129 -7.58 18.24 7.51
N LEU A 130 -7.42 16.95 7.21
CA LEU A 130 -8.20 15.87 7.78
C LEU A 130 -7.62 15.49 9.14
N THR A 131 -8.45 15.40 10.18
CA THR A 131 -8.09 14.79 11.46
C THR A 131 -8.93 13.55 11.68
N ILE A 132 -8.30 12.41 11.98
CA ILE A 132 -8.96 11.16 12.35
C ILE A 132 -8.62 10.83 13.80
N ARG A 133 -9.63 10.47 14.58
CA ARG A 133 -9.49 9.91 15.93
C ARG A 133 -10.03 8.50 15.93
N TRP A 134 -9.15 7.53 16.15
CA TRP A 134 -9.53 6.12 16.17
C TRP A 134 -10.03 5.70 17.55
N LYS A 135 -11.09 4.90 17.58
CA LYS A 135 -11.66 4.31 18.80
C LYS A 135 -10.86 3.06 19.18
N ILE A 136 -9.72 3.25 19.84
CA ILE A 136 -8.89 2.18 20.38
C ILE A 136 -8.50 2.49 21.82
N ALA A 137 -7.97 1.50 22.55
CA ALA A 137 -7.62 1.65 23.98
C ALA A 137 -6.61 2.76 24.27
N GLN A 138 -5.68 3.04 23.35
CA GLN A 138 -4.71 4.13 23.44
C GLN A 138 -5.11 5.32 22.57
N THR A 139 -4.62 6.53 22.89
CA THR A 139 -4.85 7.70 22.04
C THR A 139 -4.18 7.53 20.67
N TRP A 140 -4.99 7.32 19.63
CA TRP A 140 -4.52 7.34 18.25
C TRP A 140 -5.22 8.39 17.42
N THR A 141 -4.45 9.42 17.07
CA THR A 141 -4.89 10.49 16.18
C THR A 141 -3.97 10.54 14.96
N GLU A 142 -4.58 10.69 13.79
CA GLU A 142 -3.88 10.97 12.54
C GLU A 142 -4.32 12.33 12.01
N GLN A 143 -3.40 13.06 11.39
CA GLN A 143 -3.73 14.20 10.55
C GLN A 143 -3.08 14.04 9.19
N TRP A 144 -3.84 14.44 8.17
CA TRP A 144 -3.45 14.34 6.78
C TRP A 144 -3.67 15.67 6.10
N TYR A 145 -2.73 16.09 5.25
CA TYR A 145 -3.02 17.09 4.24
C TYR A 145 -3.84 16.45 3.13
N VAL A 146 -4.93 17.10 2.76
CA VAL A 146 -5.84 16.68 1.69
C VAL A 146 -5.64 17.56 0.47
N ARG A 147 -5.37 16.97 -0.68
CA ARG A 147 -5.25 17.70 -1.95
C ARG A 147 -6.07 17.02 -3.03
N ARG A 148 -6.92 17.76 -3.72
CA ARG A 148 -7.68 17.22 -4.86
C ARG A 148 -6.80 17.22 -6.11
N SER A 149 -6.99 16.22 -6.98
CA SER A 149 -6.38 16.26 -8.31
C SER A 149 -6.98 17.43 -9.11
N PRO A 150 -6.27 17.95 -10.12
CA PRO A 150 -6.80 19.02 -10.98
C PRO A 150 -8.12 18.65 -11.66
N ASP A 151 -8.29 17.38 -12.05
CA ASP A 151 -9.53 16.84 -12.65
C ASP A 151 -10.63 16.56 -11.61
N GLY A 152 -10.35 16.77 -10.31
CA GLY A 152 -11.27 16.52 -9.22
C GLY A 152 -11.59 15.04 -8.96
N LYS A 153 -11.02 14.09 -9.71
CA LYS A 153 -11.38 12.65 -9.64
C LYS A 153 -10.68 11.89 -8.52
N LEU A 154 -9.66 12.47 -7.90
CA LEU A 154 -8.92 11.91 -6.76
C LEU A 154 -8.75 12.93 -5.64
N ALA A 155 -8.57 12.42 -4.43
CA ALA A 155 -8.00 13.17 -3.32
C ALA A 155 -6.75 12.46 -2.80
N ARG A 156 -5.62 13.15 -2.71
CA ARG A 156 -4.37 12.68 -2.12
C ARG A 156 -4.32 13.02 -0.64
N LEU A 157 -3.88 12.06 0.16
CA LEU A 157 -3.52 12.21 1.56
C LEU A 157 -2.00 12.13 1.71
N ASP A 158 -1.41 13.17 2.29
CA ASP A 158 -0.01 13.18 2.74
C ASP A 158 -0.02 13.24 4.28
N LEU A 159 0.63 12.28 4.95
CA LEU A 159 0.61 12.25 6.41
C LEU A 159 1.25 13.53 6.97
N LYS A 160 0.48 14.28 7.77
CA LYS A 160 0.95 15.51 8.43
C LYS A 160 1.55 15.18 9.80
N ARG A 161 0.80 14.43 10.61
CA ARG A 161 1.24 13.94 11.92
C ARG A 161 0.41 12.73 12.33
N SER A 162 0.97 11.87 13.14
CA SER A 162 0.24 10.78 13.79
C SER A 162 0.88 10.50 15.15
N THR A 163 0.09 10.05 16.12
CA THR A 163 0.64 9.65 17.42
C THR A 163 1.44 8.35 17.34
N LEU A 164 1.21 7.54 16.30
CA LEU A 164 1.89 6.23 16.13
C LEU A 164 2.70 6.14 14.83
N ALA A 165 2.16 6.63 13.72
CA ALA A 165 2.83 6.59 12.42
C ALA A 165 3.77 7.77 12.24
N THR A 166 4.82 7.56 11.46
CA THR A 166 5.83 8.58 11.11
C THR A 166 5.73 8.99 9.64
N HIS A 167 5.26 8.09 8.78
CA HIS A 167 5.17 8.29 7.34
C HIS A 167 3.87 7.66 6.83
N GLY A 168 3.32 8.23 5.76
CA GLY A 168 2.15 7.65 5.11
C GLY A 168 1.66 8.39 3.89
N TYR A 169 0.99 7.65 3.02
CA TYR A 169 0.38 8.11 1.78
C TYR A 169 -1.02 7.52 1.65
N GLY A 170 -1.95 8.28 1.12
CA GLY A 170 -3.29 7.78 0.81
C GLY A 170 -3.88 8.42 -0.44
N TYR A 171 -4.82 7.72 -1.06
CA TYR A 171 -5.54 8.21 -2.23
C TYR A 171 -6.99 7.80 -2.18
N GLY A 172 -7.87 8.78 -2.37
CA GLY A 172 -9.30 8.65 -2.27
C GLY A 172 -10.03 8.88 -3.58
N SER A 173 -11.11 8.14 -3.76
CA SER A 173 -12.11 8.32 -4.80
C SER A 173 -13.49 7.90 -4.28
N ASN A 174 -14.50 7.97 -5.15
CA ASN A 174 -15.84 7.44 -4.94
C ASN A 174 -16.06 6.09 -5.61
N ALA A 175 -15.06 5.55 -6.30
CA ALA A 175 -15.10 4.17 -6.78
C ALA A 175 -15.17 3.20 -5.59
N ALA A 176 -15.95 2.12 -5.72
CA ALA A 176 -16.07 1.12 -4.66
C ALA A 176 -14.72 0.46 -4.35
N ILE A 177 -14.48 0.01 -3.11
CA ILE A 177 -13.22 -0.68 -2.78
C ILE A 177 -13.06 -2.00 -3.54
N GLY A 178 -14.17 -2.61 -3.95
CA GLY A 178 -14.16 -3.80 -4.81
C GLY A 178 -13.87 -3.51 -6.27
N THR A 179 -13.86 -2.24 -6.70
CA THR A 179 -13.46 -1.87 -8.05
C THR A 179 -11.97 -2.14 -8.22
N ARG A 180 -11.60 -2.89 -9.26
CA ARG A 180 -10.21 -3.14 -9.65
C ARG A 180 -10.01 -2.97 -11.15
N ARG A 181 -8.75 -2.84 -11.57
CA ARG A 181 -8.34 -2.91 -12.97
C ARG A 181 -7.48 -4.13 -13.22
N GLU A 182 -7.75 -4.80 -14.33
CA GLU A 182 -6.98 -5.95 -14.79
C GLU A 182 -5.56 -5.53 -15.14
N MET A 183 -4.62 -6.48 -15.07
CA MET A 183 -3.20 -6.19 -15.37
C MET A 183 -2.99 -5.73 -16.81
N SER A 184 -3.88 -6.07 -17.75
CA SER A 184 -3.88 -5.52 -19.10
C SER A 184 -4.10 -4.00 -19.10
N SER A 185 -5.07 -3.50 -18.33
CA SER A 185 -5.31 -2.06 -18.16
C SER A 185 -4.17 -1.38 -17.42
N VAL A 186 -3.60 -2.02 -16.40
CA VAL A 186 -2.40 -1.53 -15.70
C VAL A 186 -1.24 -1.38 -16.68
N LYS A 187 -0.99 -2.39 -17.52
CA LYS A 187 0.07 -2.37 -18.52
C LYS A 187 -0.17 -1.32 -19.60
N ALA A 188 -1.42 -1.11 -20.00
CA ALA A 188 -1.83 -0.13 -21.00
C ALA A 188 -1.90 1.31 -20.47
N PHE A 189 -1.73 1.53 -19.16
CA PHE A 189 -1.77 2.85 -18.58
C PHE A 189 -0.73 3.77 -19.24
N ARG A 190 -1.17 4.92 -19.74
CA ARG A 190 -0.32 5.87 -20.49
C ARG A 190 0.31 6.95 -19.61
N GLY A 191 -0.20 7.15 -18.40
CA GLY A 191 0.34 8.15 -17.48
C GLY A 191 1.73 7.79 -16.97
N SER A 192 2.46 8.80 -16.51
CA SER A 192 3.79 8.64 -15.91
C SER A 192 3.68 8.42 -14.42
N LEU A 193 3.93 7.18 -13.98
CA LEU A 193 3.98 6.85 -12.56
C LEU A 193 5.31 7.32 -11.97
N ARG A 194 5.25 8.02 -10.84
CA ARG A 194 6.43 8.32 -10.02
C ARG A 194 6.27 7.76 -8.62
N GLN A 195 7.40 7.40 -8.06
CA GLN A 195 7.57 6.86 -6.75
C GLN A 195 7.97 7.94 -5.76
N ASP A 196 7.23 7.98 -4.66
CA ASP A 196 7.71 8.53 -3.39
C ASP A 196 7.78 7.38 -2.38
N LEU A 197 8.89 7.29 -1.65
CA LEU A 197 9.18 6.17 -0.77
C LEU A 197 9.93 6.66 0.46
N THR A 198 9.57 6.10 1.61
CA THR A 198 10.44 6.04 2.78
C THR A 198 10.66 4.57 3.11
N SER A 199 11.92 4.14 3.10
CA SER A 199 12.31 2.79 3.49
C SER A 199 13.24 2.79 4.70
N TRP A 200 13.20 1.67 5.42
CA TRP A 200 14.14 1.28 6.45
C TRP A 200 14.84 0.00 6.00
N ALA A 201 16.17 -0.01 6.05
CA ALA A 201 16.98 -1.20 5.84
C ALA A 201 18.32 -1.06 6.57
N GLY A 202 18.77 -2.09 7.28
CA GLY A 202 20.08 -2.06 7.95
C GLY A 202 20.23 -0.94 8.97
N GLY A 203 19.14 -0.55 9.65
CA GLY A 203 19.14 0.56 10.60
C GLY A 203 19.15 1.95 9.97
N LYS A 204 19.07 2.08 8.65
CA LYS A 204 19.07 3.37 7.94
C LYS A 204 17.70 3.66 7.36
N LEU A 205 17.31 4.94 7.40
CA LEU A 205 16.18 5.44 6.62
C LEU A 205 16.68 5.99 5.29
N VAL A 206 15.97 5.65 4.22
CA VAL A 206 16.19 6.21 2.89
C VAL A 206 14.88 6.77 2.39
N THR A 207 14.89 8.03 1.99
CA THR A 207 13.75 8.68 1.34
C THR A 207 14.07 8.94 -0.12
N SER A 208 13.14 8.63 -1.00
CA SER A 208 13.20 9.05 -2.40
C SER A 208 11.89 9.72 -2.77
N ASN A 209 11.99 10.79 -3.56
CA ASN A 209 10.84 11.54 -4.04
C ASN A 209 10.91 11.63 -5.56
N ASN A 210 9.74 11.58 -6.19
CA ASN A 210 9.52 11.78 -7.62
C ASN A 210 10.35 10.87 -8.54
N GLN A 211 10.70 9.66 -8.08
CA GLN A 211 11.50 8.74 -8.89
C GLN A 211 10.65 8.12 -10.00
N PRO A 212 11.10 8.07 -11.25
CA PRO A 212 10.30 7.46 -12.32
C PRO A 212 10.08 5.96 -12.04
N PHE A 213 8.83 5.51 -12.19
CA PHE A 213 8.51 4.09 -12.17
C PHE A 213 8.12 3.64 -13.59
N SER A 214 9.02 2.90 -14.23
CA SER A 214 8.84 2.44 -15.62
C SER A 214 7.94 1.20 -15.68
N HIS A 215 6.64 1.35 -15.42
CA HIS A 215 5.69 0.24 -15.56
C HIS A 215 5.59 -0.24 -17.02
N SER A 216 5.90 0.63 -17.99
CA SER A 216 5.95 0.29 -19.40
C SER A 216 7.04 -0.75 -19.74
N ALA A 217 8.08 -0.89 -18.92
CA ALA A 217 9.12 -1.91 -19.08
C ALA A 217 8.61 -3.34 -18.79
N PHE A 218 7.48 -3.48 -18.08
CA PHE A 218 6.87 -4.77 -17.81
C PHE A 218 6.25 -5.38 -19.08
N ARG A 219 6.38 -6.69 -19.21
CA ARG A 219 5.79 -7.54 -20.24
C ARG A 219 4.57 -8.25 -19.66
N ALA A 220 3.46 -8.21 -20.39
CA ALA A 220 2.28 -8.98 -20.05
C ALA A 220 2.47 -10.46 -20.41
N CYS A 221 2.01 -11.34 -19.53
CA CYS A 221 1.93 -12.77 -19.81
C CYS A 221 0.76 -13.04 -20.75
N THR A 222 0.87 -14.08 -21.58
CA THR A 222 -0.11 -14.32 -22.66
C THR A 222 -1.36 -15.04 -22.14
N THR A 223 -1.18 -16.02 -21.25
CA THR A 223 -2.27 -16.87 -20.71
C THR A 223 -2.56 -16.51 -19.25
N THR A 224 -1.51 -16.24 -18.49
CA THR A 224 -1.53 -15.82 -17.08
C THR A 224 -1.75 -14.32 -17.02
N THR A 225 -2.91 -13.87 -17.50
CA THR A 225 -3.26 -12.45 -17.67
C THR A 225 -3.23 -11.64 -16.37
N SER A 226 -3.12 -12.30 -15.23
CA SER A 226 -2.99 -11.73 -13.88
C SER A 226 -1.55 -11.39 -13.48
N CYS A 227 -0.57 -11.55 -14.38
CA CYS A 227 0.84 -11.33 -14.10
C CYS A 227 1.53 -10.49 -15.18
N LEU A 228 2.41 -9.60 -14.75
CA LEU A 228 3.38 -8.88 -15.56
C LEU A 228 4.78 -9.17 -15.03
N THR A 229 5.79 -9.22 -15.91
CA THR A 229 7.18 -9.43 -15.48
C THR A 229 8.13 -8.46 -16.16
N TYR A 230 9.25 -8.17 -15.51
CA TYR A 230 10.31 -7.35 -16.07
C TYR A 230 11.66 -7.91 -15.64
N LEU A 231 12.58 -8.07 -16.60
CA LEU A 231 13.99 -8.31 -16.31
C LEU A 231 14.72 -6.98 -16.46
N GLN A 232 15.07 -6.36 -15.34
CA GLN A 232 15.94 -5.20 -15.36
C GLN A 232 17.36 -5.66 -15.71
N PRO A 233 17.99 -5.12 -16.77
CA PRO A 233 19.32 -5.53 -17.18
C PRO A 233 20.36 -5.35 -16.08
N SER A 234 21.44 -6.14 -16.18
CA SER A 234 22.61 -6.00 -15.32
C SER A 234 23.24 -4.63 -15.48
N SER A 235 23.72 -4.05 -14.38
CA SER A 235 24.41 -2.77 -14.39
C SER A 235 25.43 -2.70 -13.26
N ARG A 236 26.38 -1.76 -13.36
CA ARG A 236 27.37 -1.52 -12.32
C ARG A 236 26.78 -1.05 -10.99
N GLY A 237 25.53 -0.56 -10.98
CA GLY A 237 24.84 -0.09 -9.78
C GLY A 237 23.81 -1.08 -9.23
N ALA A 238 23.42 -2.10 -10.00
CA ALA A 238 22.43 -3.09 -9.57
C ALA A 238 23.10 -4.19 -8.74
N CYS A 239 22.40 -4.65 -7.70
CA CYS A 239 22.74 -5.88 -6.96
C CYS A 239 24.22 -5.96 -6.57
N GLN A 240 24.69 -4.95 -5.83
CA GLN A 240 26.10 -4.81 -5.43
C GLN A 240 26.58 -5.96 -4.56
N LYS A 241 27.91 -6.14 -4.47
CA LYS A 241 28.53 -7.14 -3.59
C LYS A 241 28.07 -7.00 -2.15
N SER A 242 27.99 -5.77 -1.65
CA SER A 242 27.47 -5.43 -0.31
C SER A 242 25.99 -5.76 -0.10
N GLY A 243 25.24 -6.00 -1.19
CA GLY A 243 23.84 -6.43 -1.16
C GLY A 243 23.65 -7.95 -1.05
N GLY A 244 24.69 -8.71 -0.68
CA GLY A 244 24.61 -10.16 -0.51
C GLY A 244 25.05 -10.99 -1.72
N CYS A 245 25.73 -10.37 -2.70
CA CYS A 245 26.26 -11.05 -3.90
C CYS A 245 27.79 -10.93 -3.98
N PRO A 246 28.58 -11.49 -3.04
CA PRO A 246 30.03 -11.26 -2.97
C PRO A 246 30.80 -11.67 -4.23
N ARG A 247 30.38 -12.73 -4.94
CA ARG A 247 31.05 -13.24 -6.14
C ARG A 247 30.53 -12.57 -7.42
N TYR A 248 29.24 -12.30 -7.49
CA TYR A 248 28.57 -11.88 -8.74
C TYR A 248 28.07 -10.42 -8.75
N GLY A 249 28.08 -9.74 -7.61
CA GLY A 249 27.46 -8.44 -7.44
C GLY A 249 28.14 -7.31 -8.21
N GLY A 250 27.35 -6.35 -8.71
CA GLY A 250 27.83 -5.24 -9.55
C GLY A 250 28.33 -5.65 -10.94
N GLY A 251 28.20 -6.93 -11.33
CA GLY A 251 28.60 -7.40 -12.64
C GLY A 251 27.78 -6.78 -13.77
N THR A 252 28.37 -6.58 -14.95
CA THR A 252 27.66 -6.06 -16.14
C THR A 252 27.28 -7.14 -17.14
N LYS A 253 27.81 -8.36 -16.97
CA LYS A 253 27.45 -9.51 -17.81
C LYS A 253 25.95 -9.76 -17.71
N ALA A 254 25.31 -9.89 -18.86
CA ALA A 254 23.88 -10.09 -18.95
C ALA A 254 23.43 -11.29 -18.10
N GLY A 255 22.37 -11.08 -17.32
CA GLY A 255 21.80 -12.13 -16.47
C GLY A 255 22.57 -12.41 -15.18
N VAL A 256 23.57 -11.61 -14.81
CA VAL A 256 24.34 -11.81 -13.57
C VAL A 256 23.79 -10.94 -12.43
N SER A 257 23.88 -9.61 -12.55
CA SER A 257 23.36 -8.65 -11.55
C SER A 257 21.97 -8.10 -11.90
N SER A 258 21.29 -8.71 -12.87
CA SER A 258 19.95 -8.28 -13.30
C SER A 258 18.93 -8.44 -12.16
N ILE A 259 17.87 -7.64 -12.19
CA ILE A 259 16.78 -7.72 -11.21
C ILE A 259 15.55 -8.37 -11.88
N GLN A 260 15.03 -9.40 -11.22
CA GLN A 260 13.84 -10.15 -11.63
C GLN A 260 12.62 -9.50 -10.98
N TYR A 261 11.74 -8.87 -11.75
CA TYR A 261 10.50 -8.25 -11.26
C TYR A 261 9.27 -9.02 -11.68
N TYR A 262 8.31 -9.09 -10.76
CA TYR A 262 6.99 -9.67 -10.94
C TYR A 262 5.97 -8.70 -10.34
N LEU A 263 4.91 -8.39 -11.10
CA LEU A 263 3.77 -7.61 -10.63
C LEU A 263 2.53 -8.46 -10.90
N THR A 264 1.75 -8.78 -9.88
CA THR A 264 0.62 -9.69 -10.03
C THR A 264 -0.59 -9.29 -9.19
N LYS A 265 -1.77 -9.61 -9.72
CA LYS A 265 -3.05 -9.54 -9.01
C LYS A 265 -3.06 -10.54 -7.86
N ILE A 266 -3.54 -10.10 -6.69
CA ILE A 266 -3.77 -10.96 -5.52
C ILE A 266 -5.25 -11.35 -5.39
N SER A 267 -6.17 -10.41 -5.64
CA SER A 267 -7.60 -10.63 -5.44
C SER A 267 -8.42 -10.23 -6.67
N ASN A 268 -9.48 -10.98 -6.96
CA ASN A 268 -10.45 -10.61 -7.99
C ASN A 268 -11.53 -9.64 -7.47
N SER A 269 -11.68 -9.52 -6.16
CA SER A 269 -12.79 -8.81 -5.52
C SER A 269 -12.39 -7.47 -4.89
N ASP A 270 -11.11 -7.11 -4.96
CA ASP A 270 -10.59 -5.87 -4.38
C ASP A 270 -9.35 -5.36 -5.14
N ARG A 271 -8.79 -4.26 -4.64
CA ARG A 271 -7.68 -3.51 -5.25
C ARG A 271 -6.28 -4.11 -5.01
N ARG A 272 -6.15 -5.32 -4.47
CA ARG A 272 -4.86 -5.89 -4.10
C ARG A 272 -4.09 -6.45 -5.29
N ASP A 273 -2.86 -5.97 -5.39
CA ASP A 273 -1.79 -6.51 -6.22
C ASP A 273 -0.53 -6.70 -5.35
N THR A 274 0.51 -7.33 -5.87
CA THR A 274 1.82 -7.40 -5.22
C THR A 274 2.92 -7.19 -6.24
N MET A 275 4.00 -6.53 -5.82
CA MET A 275 5.26 -6.50 -6.55
C MET A 275 6.29 -7.32 -5.79
N TRP A 276 6.95 -8.23 -6.50
CA TRP A 276 8.03 -9.06 -5.97
C TRP A 276 9.26 -8.88 -6.83
N HIS A 277 10.41 -8.69 -6.20
CA HIS A 277 11.66 -8.70 -6.95
C HIS A 277 12.86 -9.20 -6.16
N TRP A 278 13.89 -9.60 -6.91
CA TRP A 278 15.14 -10.09 -6.37
C TRP A 278 16.26 -10.03 -7.42
N CYS A 279 17.49 -10.08 -6.94
CA CYS A 279 18.69 -10.02 -7.76
C CYS A 279 19.09 -11.40 -8.28
N THR A 280 19.35 -11.54 -9.58
CA THR A 280 19.74 -12.83 -10.18
C THR A 280 20.98 -13.43 -9.51
N CYS A 281 21.93 -12.58 -9.14
CA CYS A 281 23.14 -13.00 -8.44
C CYS A 281 22.85 -13.71 -7.12
N LEU A 282 21.79 -13.35 -6.38
CA LEU A 282 21.45 -14.00 -5.11
C LEU A 282 21.04 -15.46 -5.32
N ALA A 283 20.35 -15.76 -6.42
CA ALA A 283 20.05 -17.13 -6.80
C ALA A 283 21.32 -17.87 -7.23
N MET A 284 22.22 -17.20 -7.97
CA MET A 284 23.50 -17.78 -8.39
C MET A 284 24.41 -18.13 -7.20
N GLU A 285 24.53 -17.27 -6.20
CA GLU A 285 25.30 -17.55 -4.97
C GLU A 285 24.82 -18.80 -4.24
N ARG A 286 23.54 -19.15 -4.41
CA ARG A 286 22.89 -20.30 -3.77
C ARG A 286 22.68 -21.49 -4.71
N GLY A 287 23.12 -21.42 -5.96
CA GLY A 287 22.85 -22.47 -6.97
C GLY A 287 21.36 -22.67 -7.27
N GLU A 288 20.52 -21.65 -7.07
CA GLU A 288 19.07 -21.73 -7.24
C GLU A 288 18.63 -21.15 -8.60
N PHE A 289 17.53 -21.68 -9.14
CA PHE A 289 16.87 -21.07 -10.31
C PHE A 289 16.07 -19.81 -9.91
N CYS A 290 15.25 -19.93 -8.87
CA CYS A 290 14.49 -18.82 -8.29
C CYS A 290 15.03 -18.54 -6.90
N TYR A 291 15.35 -17.27 -6.60
CA TYR A 291 15.84 -16.93 -5.28
C TYR A 291 14.74 -17.10 -4.21
N THR A 292 15.01 -17.93 -3.20
CA THR A 292 14.08 -18.23 -2.11
C THR A 292 14.35 -17.46 -0.82
N GLY A 293 15.43 -16.67 -0.77
CA GLY A 293 15.89 -16.00 0.45
C GLY A 293 15.18 -14.68 0.73
N ASN A 294 15.93 -13.73 1.30
CA ASN A 294 15.44 -12.40 1.69
C ASN A 294 15.15 -11.50 0.47
N SER A 295 14.12 -11.85 -0.30
CA SER A 295 13.67 -11.11 -1.50
C SER A 295 12.73 -9.95 -1.15
N HIS A 296 12.57 -9.01 -2.06
CA HIS A 296 11.72 -7.84 -1.83
C HIS A 296 10.26 -8.14 -2.14
N VAL A 297 9.40 -8.20 -1.12
CA VAL A 297 7.96 -8.40 -1.25
C VAL A 297 7.20 -7.12 -0.92
N LYS A 298 6.35 -6.68 -1.86
CA LYS A 298 5.66 -5.39 -1.77
C LYS A 298 4.17 -5.55 -2.04
N PRO A 299 3.35 -5.81 -1.01
CA PRO A 299 1.91 -5.63 -1.08
C PRO A 299 1.50 -4.25 -1.62
N LEU A 300 0.52 -4.22 -2.51
CA LEU A 300 0.03 -3.02 -3.18
C LEU A 300 -1.50 -2.92 -3.12
N MET A 301 -2.01 -1.70 -3.07
CA MET A 301 -3.41 -1.37 -3.29
C MET A 301 -3.53 -0.41 -4.47
N GLN A 302 -4.30 -0.78 -5.50
CA GLN A 302 -4.54 0.08 -6.66
C GLN A 302 -5.17 1.42 -6.26
N ILE A 303 -4.67 2.50 -6.84
CA ILE A 303 -5.30 3.80 -6.83
C ILE A 303 -6.23 3.84 -8.04
N ILE A 304 -7.53 4.01 -7.79
CA ILE A 304 -8.57 4.08 -8.80
C ILE A 304 -9.35 5.36 -8.60
N ASP A 305 -9.53 6.15 -9.66
CA ASP A 305 -10.26 7.41 -9.60
C ASP A 305 -11.79 7.26 -9.73
N ASP A 306 -12.52 8.37 -9.64
CA ASP A 306 -13.99 8.38 -9.73
C ASP A 306 -14.55 7.84 -11.05
N SER A 307 -13.80 7.92 -12.15
CA SER A 307 -14.17 7.28 -13.43
C SER A 307 -13.78 5.81 -13.49
N GLY A 308 -13.27 5.28 -12.39
CA GLY A 308 -12.71 3.95 -12.30
C GLY A 308 -11.35 3.81 -12.96
N ALA A 309 -10.70 4.86 -13.48
CA ALA A 309 -9.42 4.69 -14.17
C ALA A 309 -8.32 4.30 -13.16
N PHE A 310 -7.37 3.45 -13.60
CA PHE A 310 -6.17 3.13 -12.82
C PHE A 310 -5.23 4.34 -12.79
N ARG A 311 -4.71 4.68 -11.61
CA ARG A 311 -3.86 5.85 -11.37
C ARG A 311 -2.55 5.52 -10.63
N GLY A 312 -2.28 4.23 -10.42
CA GLY A 312 -1.10 3.75 -9.71
C GLY A 312 -1.40 2.87 -8.49
N TRP A 313 -0.52 2.89 -7.49
CA TRP A 313 -0.64 2.13 -6.25
C TRP A 313 -0.17 2.94 -5.04
N VAL A 314 -0.74 2.63 -3.87
CA VAL A 314 -0.01 2.75 -2.60
C VAL A 314 0.51 1.37 -2.20
N GLY A 315 1.63 1.32 -1.51
CA GLY A 315 2.26 0.04 -1.17
C GLY A 315 3.05 0.07 0.12
N ALA A 316 3.30 -1.13 0.62
CA ALA A 316 4.20 -1.39 1.73
C ALA A 316 5.26 -2.40 1.27
N GLU A 317 6.50 -2.25 1.69
CA GLU A 317 7.49 -3.32 1.58
C GLU A 317 7.60 -4.01 2.93
N ALA A 318 7.30 -5.30 3.02
CA ALA A 318 7.33 -6.06 4.26
C ALA A 318 8.21 -7.29 4.10
N SER A 319 9.51 -7.04 3.86
CA SER A 319 10.50 -8.06 3.54
C SER A 319 11.28 -8.45 4.79
N PHE A 320 10.76 -9.41 5.55
CA PHE A 320 11.43 -9.88 6.77
C PHE A 320 12.49 -10.94 6.47
N SER A 321 13.65 -10.81 7.11
CA SER A 321 14.71 -11.81 7.08
C SER A 321 14.29 -13.07 7.84
N THR A 322 14.74 -14.23 7.36
CA THR A 322 14.53 -15.54 8.00
C THR A 322 15.48 -15.79 9.17
N GLY A 323 16.53 -14.98 9.35
CA GLY A 323 17.44 -15.09 10.49
C GLY A 323 16.87 -14.51 11.78
N SER A 324 17.52 -14.70 12.92
CA SER A 324 17.03 -14.13 14.21
C SER A 324 17.13 -12.60 14.25
N SER A 325 18.15 -12.01 13.64
CA SER A 325 18.36 -10.55 13.59
C SER A 325 17.37 -9.85 12.66
N ARG A 326 16.80 -8.75 13.14
CA ARG A 326 15.91 -7.85 12.38
C ARG A 326 16.67 -6.81 11.55
N ALA A 327 18.00 -6.74 11.68
CA ALA A 327 18.84 -5.79 10.95
C ALA A 327 18.76 -5.97 9.42
N ALA A 328 18.49 -7.19 8.96
CA ALA A 328 18.37 -7.54 7.55
C ALA A 328 16.93 -7.40 7.00
N ASP A 329 15.96 -6.99 7.83
CA ASP A 329 14.62 -6.71 7.33
C ASP A 329 14.64 -5.46 6.44
N MET A 330 13.71 -5.40 5.49
CA MET A 330 13.51 -4.24 4.63
C MET A 330 12.04 -3.84 4.70
N LEU A 331 11.80 -2.64 5.21
CA LEU A 331 10.46 -2.10 5.43
C LEU A 331 10.30 -0.81 4.63
N ALA A 332 9.15 -0.56 4.02
CA ALA A 332 8.90 0.71 3.37
C ALA A 332 7.43 1.06 3.32
N VAL A 333 7.13 2.37 3.35
CA VAL A 333 5.86 2.90 2.84
C VAL A 333 6.16 3.64 1.55
N PHE A 334 5.31 3.48 0.55
CA PHE A 334 5.49 4.16 -0.72
C PHE A 334 4.18 4.35 -1.47
N ARG A 335 4.26 5.22 -2.48
CA ARG A 335 3.25 5.36 -3.51
C ARG A 335 3.91 5.33 -4.88
N LEU A 336 3.19 4.84 -5.87
CA LEU A 336 3.50 4.88 -7.29
C LEU A 336 2.30 5.52 -7.96
N SER A 337 2.30 6.83 -8.21
CA SER A 337 1.10 7.53 -8.72
C SER A 337 1.43 8.41 -9.90
N ASP A 338 0.43 8.74 -10.73
CA ASP A 338 0.53 9.81 -11.73
C ASP A 338 0.18 11.20 -11.15
N PHE A 339 -0.44 11.24 -9.98
CA PHE A 339 -0.82 12.47 -9.26
C PHE A 339 0.40 13.30 -8.87
N ARG A 340 0.43 14.59 -9.27
CA ARG A 340 1.38 15.60 -8.80
C ARG A 340 0.64 16.77 -8.16
#